data_AF-A0A1J5CJ23-F1
#
_entry.id   AF-A0A1J5CJ23-F1
#
_cell.length_a   1.000
_cell.length_b   1.000
_cell.length_c   1.000
_cell.angle_alpha   90.00
_cell.angle_beta   90.00
_cell.angle_gamma   90.00
#
_symmetry.space_group_name_H-M   'P 1'
#
loop_
_entity.id
_entity.type
_entity.pdbx_description
1 polymer ?
#
loop_
_entity_poly.entity_id
_entity_poly.type
_entity_poly.pdbx_seq_one_letter_code
_entity_poly.pdbx_strand_id
1 'polypeptide(L)'
;MNDESKQMIESYKADGDVSKENKEWGQAKIAYEKASEEFKRIESEDDYELITADDKVLKQSIERDLVEVNTQLAHAHLDWGTGAMKNKDYERAVDEFEEAMNLAAEDDVKLIDEVKCLLDKAKLKNRDHELHQELSPFVERGDDFRRAGNHAEAILEYQEALKTISGLPPEHRFVIYIRECLRECRRYLIKPYLGRVHRAVQMGHFTYANNTLKRALLLLDEKDIVYRAFFTQIRDSIVAKLPKSDSDDAEEIEAPETWATAINDYEKALDLYSSFTQNDPLSPAYSSANIYEDKFLTSRRNLANLYKARGDKYRDQAQIEKAIRSYREALKLYPRSDRLFHETFREMKKLRVQIVNPGAAAK
;
A
#
# COMPACT_ATOMS: atom_id res chain seq x y z
N MET A 1 -28.77 57.64 -5.10
CA MET A 1 -29.20 56.38 -5.76
C MET A 1 -30.22 56.73 -6.84
N ASN A 2 -30.15 56.15 -8.03
CA ASN A 2 -31.20 56.29 -9.06
C ASN A 2 -32.51 55.65 -8.59
N ASP A 3 -33.66 56.26 -8.91
CA ASP A 3 -34.99 55.77 -8.48
C ASP A 3 -35.28 54.33 -8.95
N GLU A 4 -34.76 53.95 -10.13
CA GLU A 4 -34.89 52.58 -10.66
C GLU A 4 -34.15 51.55 -9.80
N SER A 5 -32.92 51.87 -9.35
CA SER A 5 -32.13 51.00 -8.47
C SER A 5 -32.78 50.86 -7.09
N LYS A 6 -33.41 51.93 -6.59
CA LYS A 6 -34.17 51.92 -5.33
C LYS A 6 -35.38 51.00 -5.40
N GLN A 7 -36.16 51.12 -6.47
CA GLN A 7 -37.35 50.27 -6.69
C GLN A 7 -36.96 48.79 -6.82
N MET A 8 -35.83 48.48 -7.47
CA MET A 8 -35.32 47.11 -7.56
C MET A 8 -34.95 46.53 -6.19
N ILE A 9 -34.23 47.28 -5.36
CA ILE A 9 -33.87 46.85 -4.00
C ILE A 9 -35.12 46.65 -3.13
N GLU A 10 -36.08 47.55 -3.20
CA GLU A 10 -37.35 47.43 -2.47
C GLU A 10 -38.16 46.21 -2.95
N SER A 11 -38.11 45.88 -4.24
CA SER A 11 -38.76 44.68 -4.77
C SER A 11 -38.10 43.40 -4.25
N TYR A 12 -36.77 43.32 -4.24
CA TYR A 12 -36.05 42.17 -3.69
C TYR A 12 -36.27 42.02 -2.19
N LYS A 13 -36.39 43.12 -1.46
CA LYS A 13 -36.74 43.09 -0.05
C LYS A 13 -38.16 42.54 0.15
N ALA A 14 -39.14 43.01 -0.63
CA ALA A 14 -40.52 42.52 -0.54
C ALA A 14 -40.62 41.02 -0.86
N ASP A 15 -39.89 40.54 -1.88
CA ASP A 15 -39.81 39.12 -2.22
C ASP A 15 -39.18 38.30 -1.08
N GLY A 16 -38.15 38.85 -0.42
CA GLY A 16 -37.54 38.29 0.78
C GLY A 16 -38.51 38.19 1.94
N ASP A 17 -39.28 39.25 2.20
CA ASP A 17 -40.26 39.32 3.28
C ASP A 17 -41.39 38.29 3.07
N VAL A 18 -41.90 38.15 1.84
CA VAL A 18 -42.88 37.12 1.49
C VAL A 18 -42.32 35.71 1.71
N SER A 19 -41.07 35.48 1.30
CA SER A 19 -40.40 34.19 1.50
C SER A 19 -40.16 33.88 2.98
N LYS A 20 -39.85 34.92 3.78
CA LYS A 20 -39.70 34.86 5.24
C LYS A 20 -41.02 34.47 5.91
N GLU A 21 -42.14 35.06 5.49
CA GLU A 21 -43.49 34.70 5.97
C GLU A 21 -43.84 33.24 5.65
N ASN A 22 -43.44 32.75 4.48
CA ASN A 22 -43.64 31.36 4.06
C ASN A 22 -42.67 30.35 4.71
N LYS A 23 -41.71 30.82 5.53
CA LYS A 23 -40.63 30.01 6.15
C LYS A 23 -39.69 29.33 5.14
N GLU A 24 -39.60 29.87 3.93
CA GLU A 24 -38.67 29.39 2.91
C GLU A 24 -37.33 30.13 3.05
N TRP A 25 -36.61 29.82 4.14
CA TRP A 25 -35.41 30.55 4.57
C TRP A 25 -34.31 30.62 3.50
N GLY A 26 -34.14 29.57 2.68
CA GLY A 26 -33.18 29.57 1.59
C GLY A 26 -33.52 30.57 0.47
N GLN A 27 -34.80 30.66 0.08
CA GLN A 27 -35.23 31.61 -0.95
C GLN A 27 -35.21 33.05 -0.42
N ALA A 28 -35.61 33.23 0.85
CA ALA A 28 -35.51 34.52 1.54
C ALA A 28 -34.06 35.03 1.57
N LYS A 29 -33.10 34.15 1.90
CA LYS A 29 -31.67 34.49 1.90
C LYS A 29 -31.21 35.00 0.53
N ILE A 30 -31.53 34.28 -0.55
CA ILE A 30 -31.13 34.66 -1.92
C ILE A 30 -31.70 36.03 -2.30
N ALA A 31 -32.95 36.33 -1.92
CA ALA A 31 -33.57 37.62 -2.20
C ALA A 31 -32.88 38.77 -1.45
N TYR A 32 -32.57 38.60 -0.17
CA TYR A 32 -31.85 39.59 0.62
C TYR A 32 -30.38 39.75 0.21
N GLU A 33 -29.70 38.67 -0.21
CA GLU A 33 -28.34 38.74 -0.75
C GLU A 33 -28.29 39.53 -2.06
N LYS A 34 -29.23 39.30 -2.98
CA LYS A 34 -29.37 40.12 -4.20
C LYS A 34 -29.58 41.59 -3.89
N ALA A 35 -30.42 41.90 -2.90
CA ALA A 35 -30.62 43.28 -2.45
C ALA A 35 -29.31 43.88 -1.89
N SER A 36 -28.52 43.12 -1.13
CA SER A 36 -27.22 43.55 -0.61
C SER A 36 -26.15 43.71 -1.70
N GLU A 37 -26.13 42.85 -2.71
CA GLU A 37 -25.23 42.95 -3.86
C GLU A 37 -25.48 44.21 -4.69
N GLU A 38 -26.75 44.56 -4.93
CA GLU A 38 -27.11 45.81 -5.60
C GLU A 38 -26.64 47.03 -4.79
N PHE A 39 -26.74 47.00 -3.46
CA PHE A 39 -26.13 48.05 -2.62
C PHE A 39 -24.61 48.14 -2.79
N LYS A 40 -23.89 47.01 -2.82
CA LYS A 40 -22.44 46.97 -3.02
C LYS A 40 -22.04 47.48 -4.41
N ARG A 41 -22.87 47.21 -5.42
CA ARG A 41 -22.67 47.68 -6.79
C ARG A 41 -22.77 49.20 -6.87
N ILE A 42 -23.82 49.78 -6.28
CA ILE A 42 -24.02 51.24 -6.20
C ILE A 42 -22.86 51.91 -5.45
N GLU A 43 -22.36 51.26 -4.40
CA GLU A 43 -21.15 51.72 -3.69
C GLU A 43 -19.91 51.71 -4.60
N SER A 44 -19.71 50.69 -5.45
CA SER A 44 -18.52 50.61 -6.31
C SER A 44 -18.47 51.59 -7.50
N GLU A 45 -19.61 52.15 -7.90
CA GLU A 45 -19.74 52.99 -9.12
C GLU A 45 -19.48 54.50 -8.87
N ASP A 46 -18.84 54.88 -7.75
CA ASP A 46 -18.47 56.27 -7.37
C ASP A 46 -19.66 57.26 -7.21
N ASP A 47 -20.91 56.78 -7.16
CA ASP A 47 -22.13 57.55 -6.84
C ASP A 47 -22.38 57.72 -5.31
N TYR A 48 -21.34 57.50 -4.51
CA TYR A 48 -21.38 57.49 -3.04
C TYR A 48 -21.96 58.77 -2.41
N GLU A 49 -21.87 59.92 -3.10
CA GLU A 49 -22.34 61.21 -2.61
C GLU A 49 -23.88 61.35 -2.62
N LEU A 50 -24.61 60.40 -3.23
CA LEU A 50 -26.08 60.40 -3.36
C LEU A 50 -26.79 59.36 -2.48
N ILE A 51 -26.11 58.76 -1.49
CA ILE A 51 -26.75 57.84 -0.53
C ILE A 51 -27.46 58.66 0.54
N THR A 52 -28.79 58.63 0.52
CA THR A 52 -29.60 59.35 1.50
C THR A 52 -29.60 58.64 2.85
N ALA A 53 -29.99 59.35 3.92
CA ALA A 53 -30.13 58.74 5.25
C ALA A 53 -31.12 57.57 5.25
N ASP A 54 -32.18 57.67 4.44
CA ASP A 54 -33.21 56.63 4.30
C ASP A 54 -32.65 55.35 3.65
N ASP A 55 -31.73 55.48 2.69
CA ASP A 55 -31.10 54.34 2.02
C ASP A 55 -30.15 53.58 2.95
N LYS A 56 -29.50 54.29 3.89
CA LYS A 56 -28.70 53.66 4.95
C LYS A 56 -29.58 52.88 5.94
N VAL A 57 -30.77 53.39 6.26
CA VAL A 57 -31.75 52.68 7.10
C VAL A 57 -32.26 51.43 6.40
N LEU A 58 -32.52 51.52 5.08
CA LEU A 58 -32.94 50.37 4.28
C LEU A 58 -31.86 49.28 4.25
N LYS A 59 -30.60 49.65 4.00
CA LYS A 59 -29.45 48.73 4.04
C LYS A 59 -29.32 48.04 5.40
N GLN A 60 -29.36 48.81 6.49
CA GLN A 60 -29.31 48.25 7.86
C GLN A 60 -30.49 47.33 8.17
N SER A 61 -31.68 47.59 7.60
CA SER A 61 -32.83 46.70 7.76
C SER A 61 -32.60 45.36 7.07
N ILE A 62 -32.10 45.38 5.83
CA ILE A 62 -31.80 44.16 5.07
C ILE A 62 -30.69 43.37 5.75
N GLU A 63 -29.62 44.02 6.21
CA GLU A 63 -28.54 43.35 6.96
C GLU A 63 -29.06 42.66 8.23
N ARG A 64 -29.98 43.29 8.96
CA ARG A 64 -30.64 42.67 10.14
C ARG A 64 -31.48 41.46 9.74
N ASP A 65 -32.32 41.60 8.70
CA ASP A 65 -33.16 40.51 8.21
C ASP A 65 -32.32 39.32 7.69
N LEU A 66 -31.17 39.60 7.08
CA LEU A 66 -30.22 38.61 6.58
C LEU A 66 -29.58 37.82 7.73
N VAL A 67 -29.21 38.49 8.83
CA VAL A 67 -28.74 37.82 10.05
C VAL A 67 -29.84 36.92 10.63
N GLU A 68 -31.08 37.41 10.73
CA GLU A 68 -32.20 36.61 11.22
C GLU A 68 -32.44 35.37 10.35
N VAL A 69 -32.48 35.52 9.02
CA VAL A 69 -32.66 34.38 8.10
C VAL A 69 -31.50 33.39 8.22
N ASN A 70 -30.26 33.86 8.33
CA ASN A 70 -29.09 32.99 8.48
C ASN A 70 -29.14 32.19 9.78
N THR A 71 -29.54 32.79 10.90
CA THR A 71 -29.68 32.06 12.18
C THR A 71 -30.73 30.95 12.09
N GLN A 72 -31.90 31.22 11.47
CA GLN A 72 -32.95 30.22 11.28
C GLN A 72 -32.52 29.11 10.31
N LEU A 73 -31.80 29.48 9.25
CA LEU A 73 -31.27 28.52 8.28
C LEU A 73 -30.20 27.62 8.92
N ALA A 74 -29.32 28.18 9.77
CA ALA A 74 -28.33 27.40 10.53
C ALA A 74 -28.99 26.35 11.44
N HIS A 75 -30.09 26.69 12.12
CA HIS A 75 -30.87 25.73 12.89
C HIS A 75 -31.51 24.65 12.01
N ALA A 76 -32.03 25.01 10.84
CA ALA A 76 -32.60 24.04 9.90
C ALA A 76 -31.54 23.04 9.39
N HIS A 77 -30.35 23.51 9.04
CA HIS A 77 -29.23 22.64 8.64
C HIS A 77 -28.74 21.75 9.79
N LEU A 78 -28.74 22.23 11.03
CA LEU A 78 -28.47 21.39 12.20
C LEU A 78 -29.51 20.26 12.32
N ASP A 79 -30.79 20.56 12.16
CA ASP A 79 -31.85 19.54 12.20
C ASP A 79 -31.69 18.52 11.05
N TRP A 80 -31.38 18.98 9.84
CA TRP A 80 -31.11 18.10 8.69
C TRP A 80 -29.88 17.23 8.91
N GLY A 81 -28.78 17.78 9.42
CA GLY A 81 -27.56 17.04 9.76
C GLY A 81 -27.81 15.98 10.84
N THR A 82 -28.60 16.29 11.88
CA THR A 82 -28.98 15.30 12.89
C THR A 82 -29.91 14.21 12.33
N GLY A 83 -30.77 14.55 11.37
CA GLY A 83 -31.58 13.60 10.60
C GLY A 83 -30.72 12.65 9.77
N ALA A 84 -29.78 13.19 9.00
CA ALA A 84 -28.82 12.42 8.20
C ALA A 84 -27.98 11.47 9.07
N MET A 85 -27.52 11.92 10.24
CA MET A 85 -26.84 11.08 11.23
C MET A 85 -27.67 9.88 11.71
N LYS A 86 -28.99 10.02 11.82
CA LYS A 86 -29.89 8.91 12.19
C LYS A 86 -30.05 7.93 11.02
N ASN A 87 -30.09 8.44 9.80
CA ASN A 87 -30.18 7.64 8.57
C ASN A 87 -28.86 6.93 8.20
N LYS A 88 -27.75 7.29 8.86
CA LYS A 88 -26.37 6.84 8.59
C LYS A 88 -25.76 7.41 7.31
N ASP A 89 -26.35 8.46 6.77
CA ASP A 89 -25.80 9.23 5.66
C ASP A 89 -24.80 10.24 6.20
N TYR A 90 -23.58 9.77 6.52
CA TYR A 90 -22.60 10.58 7.25
C TYR A 90 -21.97 11.69 6.42
N GLU A 91 -21.76 11.48 5.12
CA GLU A 91 -21.27 12.52 4.19
C GLU A 91 -22.20 13.73 4.21
N ARG A 92 -23.48 13.50 3.93
CA ARG A 92 -24.50 14.55 3.98
C ARG A 92 -24.58 15.21 5.35
N ALA A 93 -24.45 14.45 6.44
CA ALA A 93 -24.46 15.05 7.77
C ALA A 93 -23.28 16.02 7.99
N VAL A 94 -22.10 15.73 7.45
CA VAL A 94 -20.94 16.62 7.53
C VAL A 94 -21.20 17.91 6.75
N ASP A 95 -21.69 17.81 5.50
CA ASP A 95 -21.98 18.97 4.66
C ASP A 95 -22.99 19.91 5.35
N GLU A 96 -24.10 19.36 5.86
CA GLU A 96 -25.15 20.14 6.52
C GLU A 96 -24.64 20.80 7.82
N PHE A 97 -23.74 20.14 8.58
CA PHE A 97 -23.14 20.76 9.75
C PHE A 97 -22.09 21.84 9.40
N GLU A 98 -21.37 21.71 8.29
CA GLU A 98 -20.46 22.75 7.80
C GLU A 98 -21.23 23.98 7.31
N GLU A 99 -22.34 23.78 6.60
CA GLU A 99 -23.25 24.85 6.21
C GLU A 99 -23.87 25.54 7.43
N ALA A 100 -24.31 24.77 8.44
CA ALA A 100 -24.80 25.34 9.69
C ALA A 100 -23.76 26.21 10.40
N MET A 101 -22.48 25.80 10.40
CA MET A 101 -21.39 26.61 10.95
C MET A 101 -21.13 27.89 10.15
N ASN A 102 -21.18 27.82 8.82
CA ASN A 102 -20.93 28.97 7.96
C ASN A 102 -22.04 30.03 8.06
N LEU A 103 -23.26 29.60 8.37
CA LEU A 103 -24.44 30.46 8.53
C LEU A 103 -24.63 30.99 9.95
N ALA A 104 -24.03 30.35 10.95
CA ALA A 104 -24.17 30.76 12.34
C ALA A 104 -23.60 32.17 12.55
N ALA A 105 -24.37 33.04 13.20
CA ALA A 105 -23.90 34.35 13.63
C ALA A 105 -22.82 34.19 14.71
N GLU A 106 -21.80 35.05 14.70
CA GLU A 106 -20.70 35.01 15.69
C GLU A 106 -21.19 35.14 17.14
N ASP A 107 -22.36 35.75 17.34
CA ASP A 107 -22.98 35.96 18.65
C ASP A 107 -23.59 34.67 19.24
N ASP A 108 -23.94 33.68 18.41
CA ASP A 108 -24.59 32.43 18.84
C ASP A 108 -23.58 31.34 19.21
N VAL A 109 -22.74 31.65 20.21
CA VAL A 109 -21.67 30.76 20.71
C VAL A 109 -22.17 29.35 21.05
N LYS A 110 -23.39 29.24 21.59
CA LYS A 110 -23.99 27.94 21.95
C LYS A 110 -24.23 27.05 20.73
N LEU A 111 -24.76 27.62 19.65
CA LEU A 111 -25.02 26.89 18.42
C LEU A 111 -23.71 26.41 17.80
N ILE A 112 -22.70 27.29 17.78
CA ILE A 112 -21.37 26.98 17.23
C ILE A 112 -20.74 25.81 18.00
N ASP A 113 -20.78 25.83 19.34
CA ASP A 113 -20.21 24.75 20.16
C ASP A 113 -20.94 23.41 19.95
N GLU A 114 -22.27 23.44 19.86
CA GLU A 114 -23.10 22.25 19.60
C GLU A 114 -22.82 21.66 18.20
N VAL A 115 -22.85 22.50 17.17
CA VAL A 115 -22.58 22.08 15.77
C VAL A 115 -21.16 21.54 15.66
N LYS A 116 -20.16 22.18 16.28
CA LYS A 116 -18.77 21.71 16.25
C LYS A 116 -18.61 20.32 16.86
N CYS A 117 -19.23 20.07 18.02
CA CYS A 117 -19.21 18.75 18.65
C CYS A 117 -19.85 17.68 17.75
N LEU A 118 -20.97 18.02 17.11
CA LEU A 118 -21.67 17.13 16.17
C LEU A 118 -20.88 16.90 14.89
N LEU A 119 -20.24 17.94 14.36
CA LEU A 119 -19.39 17.89 13.16
C LEU A 119 -18.18 16.98 13.39
N ASP A 120 -17.48 17.13 14.51
CA ASP A 120 -16.35 16.26 14.87
C ASP A 120 -16.78 14.79 14.96
N LYS A 121 -17.95 14.54 15.53
CA LYS A 121 -18.54 13.20 15.61
C LYS A 121 -18.96 12.66 14.25
N ALA A 122 -19.55 13.50 13.38
CA ALA A 122 -19.96 13.12 12.04
C ALA A 122 -18.75 12.81 11.16
N LYS A 123 -17.69 13.64 11.21
CA LYS A 123 -16.42 13.41 10.51
C LYS A 123 -15.76 12.10 10.90
N LEU A 124 -15.72 11.80 12.20
CA LEU A 124 -15.16 10.53 12.69
C LEU A 124 -15.97 9.33 12.16
N LYS A 125 -17.30 9.39 12.23
CA LYS A 125 -18.16 8.34 11.69
C LYS A 125 -18.10 8.20 10.17
N ASN A 126 -17.99 9.31 9.45
CA ASN A 126 -17.87 9.30 8.00
C ASN A 126 -16.56 8.62 7.58
N ARG A 127 -15.45 9.03 8.20
CA ARG A 127 -14.15 8.39 8.00
C ARG A 127 -14.18 6.90 8.32
N ASP A 128 -14.81 6.52 9.43
CA ASP A 128 -14.96 5.10 9.77
C ASP A 128 -15.78 4.36 8.70
N HIS A 129 -16.84 4.98 8.17
CA HIS A 129 -17.69 4.42 7.13
C HIS A 129 -16.97 4.25 5.79
N GLU A 130 -16.27 5.28 5.31
CA GLU A 130 -15.44 5.23 4.11
C GLU A 130 -14.37 4.15 4.23
N LEU A 131 -13.65 4.12 5.35
CA LEU A 131 -12.65 3.10 5.61
C LEU A 131 -13.26 1.70 5.58
N HIS A 132 -14.45 1.54 6.15
CA HIS A 132 -15.18 0.28 6.11
C HIS A 132 -15.52 -0.15 4.68
N GLN A 133 -16.00 0.76 3.83
CA GLN A 133 -16.30 0.47 2.43
C GLN A 133 -15.05 0.07 1.66
N GLU A 134 -13.92 0.76 1.87
CA GLU A 134 -12.65 0.42 1.23
C GLU A 134 -12.10 -0.92 1.71
N LEU A 135 -12.25 -1.23 3.00
CA LEU A 135 -11.66 -2.40 3.64
C LEU A 135 -12.46 -3.69 3.42
N SER A 136 -13.80 -3.61 3.38
CA SER A 136 -14.70 -4.78 3.30
C SER A 136 -14.32 -5.73 2.17
N PRO A 137 -14.09 -5.26 0.92
CA PRO A 137 -13.78 -6.16 -0.19
C PRO A 137 -12.52 -6.99 0.04
N PHE A 138 -11.44 -6.39 0.57
CA PHE A 138 -10.19 -7.11 0.82
C PHE A 138 -10.32 -8.10 1.97
N VAL A 139 -11.00 -7.70 3.05
CA VAL A 139 -11.17 -8.56 4.22
C VAL A 139 -12.09 -9.74 3.91
N GLU A 140 -13.20 -9.51 3.21
CA GLU A 140 -14.13 -10.57 2.80
C GLU A 140 -13.46 -11.56 1.85
N ARG A 141 -12.77 -11.08 0.79
CA ARG A 141 -12.01 -11.97 -0.10
C ARG A 141 -10.92 -12.73 0.64
N GLY A 142 -10.18 -12.06 1.53
CA GLY A 142 -9.18 -12.71 2.37
C GLY A 142 -9.77 -13.81 3.26
N ASP A 143 -10.95 -13.56 3.85
CA ASP A 143 -11.69 -14.54 4.64
C ASP A 143 -12.17 -15.72 3.81
N ASP A 144 -12.62 -15.49 2.58
CA ASP A 144 -13.03 -16.55 1.67
C ASP A 144 -11.85 -17.43 1.24
N PHE A 145 -10.71 -16.83 0.87
CA PHE A 145 -9.48 -17.58 0.60
C PHE A 145 -9.00 -18.36 1.82
N ARG A 146 -9.11 -17.78 3.01
CA ARG A 146 -8.77 -18.44 4.27
C ARG A 146 -9.66 -19.66 4.53
N ARG A 147 -10.97 -19.54 4.31
CA ARG A 147 -11.93 -20.66 4.42
C ARG A 147 -11.68 -21.75 3.38
N ALA A 148 -11.27 -21.36 2.17
CA ALA A 148 -10.90 -22.30 1.10
C ALA A 148 -9.56 -23.01 1.33
N GLY A 149 -8.76 -22.57 2.31
CA GLY A 149 -7.42 -23.10 2.59
C GLY A 149 -6.29 -22.51 1.73
N ASN A 150 -6.61 -21.53 0.88
CA ASN A 150 -5.64 -20.78 0.06
C ASN A 150 -4.99 -19.67 0.89
N HIS A 151 -4.19 -20.07 1.87
CA HIS A 151 -3.59 -19.12 2.83
C HIS A 151 -2.60 -18.13 2.20
N ALA A 152 -2.01 -18.45 1.05
CA ALA A 152 -1.09 -17.53 0.35
C ALA A 152 -1.82 -16.34 -0.27
N GLU A 153 -2.94 -16.59 -0.96
CA GLU A 153 -3.81 -15.55 -1.55
C GLU A 153 -4.45 -14.71 -0.45
N ALA A 154 -4.91 -15.35 0.62
CA ALA A 154 -5.44 -14.66 1.80
C ALA A 154 -4.42 -13.68 2.41
N ILE A 155 -3.13 -14.04 2.47
CA ILE A 155 -2.09 -13.14 2.99
C ILE A 155 -1.95 -11.89 2.13
N LEU A 156 -2.05 -12.00 0.80
CA LEU A 156 -1.94 -10.85 -0.09
C LEU A 156 -3.10 -9.86 0.14
N GLU A 157 -4.34 -10.36 0.16
CA GLU A 157 -5.53 -9.53 0.40
C GLU A 157 -5.47 -8.84 1.78
N TYR A 158 -5.09 -9.57 2.83
CA TYR A 158 -4.92 -8.98 4.16
C TYR A 158 -3.75 -8.00 4.24
N GLN A 159 -2.69 -8.16 3.43
CA GLN A 159 -1.60 -7.19 3.36
C GLN A 159 -2.03 -5.91 2.66
N GLU A 160 -2.86 -6.00 1.62
CA GLU A 160 -3.47 -4.84 0.97
C GLU A 160 -4.40 -4.10 1.93
N ALA A 161 -5.25 -4.85 2.64
CA ALA A 161 -6.07 -4.32 3.75
C ALA A 161 -5.23 -3.66 4.86
N LEU A 162 -4.01 -4.16 5.12
CA LEU A 162 -3.12 -3.55 6.11
C LEU A 162 -2.47 -2.25 5.63
N LYS A 163 -2.30 -2.08 4.31
CA LYS A 163 -1.79 -0.83 3.72
C LYS A 163 -2.81 0.29 3.82
N THR A 164 -4.09 0.02 3.54
CA THR A 164 -5.16 1.02 3.64
C THR A 164 -5.32 1.55 5.06
N ILE A 165 -5.18 0.68 6.07
CA ILE A 165 -5.26 1.04 7.49
C ILE A 165 -3.93 1.50 8.12
N SER A 166 -2.88 1.78 7.32
CA SER A 166 -1.54 2.06 7.85
C SER A 166 -1.45 3.29 8.77
N GLY A 167 -2.42 4.22 8.70
CA GLY A 167 -2.52 5.38 9.58
C GLY A 167 -3.29 5.16 10.89
N LEU A 168 -3.85 3.97 11.13
CA LEU A 168 -4.61 3.68 12.34
C LEU A 168 -3.72 3.21 13.51
N PRO A 169 -4.13 3.47 14.76
CA PRO A 169 -3.39 3.00 15.93
C PRO A 169 -3.34 1.46 15.97
N PRO A 170 -2.27 0.88 16.54
CA PRO A 170 -2.07 -0.57 16.54
C PRO A 170 -3.12 -1.34 17.36
N GLU A 171 -3.80 -0.66 18.28
CA GLU A 171 -4.87 -1.19 19.13
C GLU A 171 -6.26 -1.17 18.46
N HIS A 172 -6.35 -0.59 17.26
CA HIS A 172 -7.61 -0.52 16.54
C HIS A 172 -8.15 -1.92 16.21
N ARG A 173 -9.46 -2.12 16.34
CA ARG A 173 -10.12 -3.42 16.17
C ARG A 173 -9.79 -4.10 14.84
N PHE A 174 -9.82 -3.36 13.72
CA PHE A 174 -9.47 -3.89 12.40
C PHE A 174 -8.00 -4.28 12.28
N VAL A 175 -7.11 -3.47 12.85
CA VAL A 175 -5.67 -3.74 12.81
C VAL A 175 -5.35 -5.01 13.58
N ILE A 176 -5.97 -5.20 14.75
CA ILE A 176 -5.83 -6.44 15.54
C ILE A 176 -6.35 -7.63 14.74
N TYR A 177 -7.58 -7.54 14.21
CA TYR A 177 -8.20 -8.62 13.44
C TYR A 177 -7.35 -9.05 12.24
N ILE A 178 -6.93 -8.11 11.40
CA ILE A 178 -6.14 -8.40 10.19
C ILE A 178 -4.77 -9.00 10.56
N ARG A 179 -4.13 -8.50 11.62
CA ARG A 179 -2.86 -9.06 12.11
C ARG A 179 -3.03 -10.48 12.64
N GLU A 180 -4.12 -10.78 13.33
CA GLU A 180 -4.42 -12.14 13.77
C GLU A 180 -4.64 -13.08 12.58
N CYS A 181 -5.47 -12.68 11.61
CA CYS A 181 -5.71 -13.46 10.39
C CYS A 181 -4.41 -13.70 9.60
N LEU A 182 -3.55 -12.69 9.45
CA LEU A 182 -2.24 -12.84 8.82
C LEU A 182 -1.35 -13.83 9.58
N ARG A 183 -1.33 -13.74 10.92
CA ARG A 183 -0.55 -14.66 11.76
C ARG A 183 -1.04 -16.09 11.61
N GLU A 184 -2.35 -16.31 11.61
CA GLU A 184 -2.95 -17.63 11.38
C GLU A 184 -2.57 -18.18 10.01
N CYS A 185 -2.81 -17.43 8.93
CA CYS A 185 -2.50 -17.87 7.57
C CYS A 185 -1.01 -18.23 7.40
N ARG A 186 -0.11 -17.42 7.97
CA ARG A 186 1.35 -17.71 7.96
C ARG A 186 1.67 -19.00 8.70
N ARG A 187 1.08 -19.24 9.87
CA ARG A 187 1.27 -20.49 10.64
C ARG A 187 0.78 -21.71 9.86
N TYR A 188 -0.36 -21.61 9.16
CA TYR A 188 -0.85 -22.68 8.30
C TYR A 188 0.09 -22.98 7.14
N LEU A 189 0.63 -21.95 6.48
CA LEU A 189 1.59 -22.11 5.38
C LEU A 189 2.90 -22.78 5.84
N ILE A 190 3.30 -22.54 7.10
CA ILE A 190 4.52 -23.06 7.70
C ILE A 190 4.38 -24.52 8.17
N LYS A 191 3.19 -24.97 8.55
CA LYS A 191 2.94 -26.33 9.07
C LYS A 191 3.46 -27.46 8.15
N PRO A 192 3.27 -27.42 6.81
CA PRO A 192 3.88 -28.38 5.89
C PRO A 192 5.41 -28.37 5.88
N TYR A 193 6.04 -27.21 6.10
CA TYR A 193 7.50 -27.12 6.20
C TYR A 193 8.00 -27.82 7.46
N LEU A 194 7.34 -27.63 8.59
CA LEU A 194 7.68 -28.34 9.83
C LEU A 194 7.56 -29.85 9.66
N GLY A 195 6.51 -30.34 8.98
CA GLY A 195 6.37 -31.76 8.66
C GLY A 195 7.48 -32.32 7.76
N ARG A 196 8.05 -31.49 6.86
CA ARG A 196 9.24 -31.86 6.06
C ARG A 196 10.52 -31.84 6.89
N VAL A 197 10.70 -30.83 7.72
CA VAL A 197 11.85 -30.72 8.64
C VAL A 197 11.89 -31.92 9.57
N HIS A 198 10.77 -32.26 10.22
CA HIS A 198 10.68 -33.41 11.12
C HIS A 198 11.07 -34.72 10.43
N ARG A 199 10.51 -34.99 9.24
CA ARG A 199 10.86 -36.19 8.45
C ARG A 199 12.33 -36.21 8.06
N ALA A 200 12.89 -35.07 7.64
CA ALA A 200 14.30 -34.97 7.27
C ALA A 200 15.23 -35.22 8.46
N VAL A 201 14.87 -34.74 9.65
CA VAL A 201 15.60 -34.99 10.90
C VAL A 201 15.57 -36.47 11.27
N GLN A 202 14.42 -37.14 11.15
CA GLN A 202 14.31 -38.59 11.38
C GLN A 202 15.18 -39.41 10.43
N MET A 203 15.31 -38.96 9.17
CA MET A 203 16.13 -39.62 8.15
C MET A 203 17.62 -39.23 8.23
N GLY A 204 18.03 -38.37 9.17
CA GLY A 204 19.42 -37.93 9.33
C GLY A 204 19.90 -36.88 8.31
N HIS A 205 19.00 -36.29 7.50
CA HIS A 205 19.33 -35.26 6.50
C HIS A 205 19.34 -33.85 7.12
N PHE A 206 20.30 -33.56 8.00
CA PHE A 206 20.34 -32.32 8.79
C PHE A 206 20.56 -31.05 7.96
N THR A 207 21.34 -31.11 6.87
CA THR A 207 21.58 -29.96 5.97
C THR A 207 20.31 -29.53 5.24
N TYR A 208 19.55 -30.51 4.71
CA TYR A 208 18.26 -30.27 4.08
C TYR A 208 17.22 -29.76 5.08
N ALA A 209 17.21 -30.31 6.30
CA ALA A 209 16.35 -29.85 7.38
C ALA A 209 16.64 -28.39 7.75
N ASN A 210 17.92 -28.01 7.89
CA ASN A 210 18.34 -26.64 8.20
C ASN A 210 17.92 -25.66 7.09
N ASN A 211 18.14 -26.01 5.82
CA ASN A 211 17.75 -25.16 4.69
C ASN A 211 16.23 -24.99 4.58
N THR A 212 15.46 -26.06 4.84
CA THR A 212 13.99 -26.00 4.84
C THR A 212 13.48 -25.16 6.01
N LEU A 213 14.13 -25.24 7.17
CA LEU A 213 13.82 -24.43 8.34
C LEU A 213 14.12 -22.94 8.11
N LYS A 214 15.25 -22.61 7.47
CA LYS A 214 15.59 -21.23 7.06
C LYS A 214 14.50 -20.64 6.15
N ARG A 215 13.99 -21.42 5.19
CA ARG A 215 12.88 -20.99 4.31
C ARG A 215 11.59 -20.75 5.09
N ALA A 216 11.27 -21.61 6.06
CA ALA A 216 10.08 -21.45 6.89
C ALA A 216 10.17 -20.23 7.83
N LEU A 217 11.36 -19.89 8.32
CA LEU A 217 11.62 -18.69 9.12
C LEU A 217 11.34 -17.39 8.36
N LEU A 218 11.59 -17.35 7.05
CA LEU A 218 11.30 -16.17 6.21
C LEU A 218 9.80 -15.88 6.09
N LEU A 219 8.94 -16.89 6.23
CA LEU A 219 7.48 -16.75 6.15
C LEU A 219 6.85 -16.33 7.48
N LEU A 220 7.64 -16.32 8.56
CA LEU A 220 7.17 -16.09 9.91
C LEU A 220 7.16 -14.59 10.23
N ASP A 221 6.10 -14.12 10.86
CA ASP A 221 6.01 -12.73 11.29
C ASP A 221 7.11 -12.40 12.32
N GLU A 222 7.69 -11.21 12.22
CA GLU A 222 8.67 -10.72 13.18
C GLU A 222 8.12 -10.63 14.60
N LYS A 223 6.83 -10.34 14.71
CA LYS A 223 6.14 -10.14 15.99
C LYS A 223 5.67 -11.44 16.64
N ASP A 224 5.78 -12.60 15.98
CA ASP A 224 5.35 -13.89 16.54
C ASP A 224 6.45 -14.54 17.39
N ILE A 225 6.66 -13.99 18.59
CA ILE A 225 7.74 -14.39 19.52
C ILE A 225 7.66 -15.88 19.87
N VAL A 226 6.45 -16.41 20.08
CA VAL A 226 6.22 -17.79 20.51
C VAL A 226 6.70 -18.78 19.44
N TYR A 227 6.26 -18.58 18.20
CA TYR A 227 6.68 -19.43 17.09
C TYR A 227 8.17 -19.22 16.78
N ARG A 228 8.72 -18.01 16.90
CA ARG A 228 10.16 -17.78 16.75
C ARG A 228 10.98 -18.60 17.75
N ALA A 229 10.62 -18.57 19.03
CA ALA A 229 11.29 -19.34 20.07
C ALA A 229 11.25 -20.87 19.78
N PHE A 230 10.11 -21.36 19.31
CA PHE A 230 9.98 -22.75 18.88
C PHE A 230 10.91 -23.09 17.70
N PHE A 231 10.97 -22.22 16.69
CA PHE A 231 11.85 -22.42 15.53
C PHE A 231 13.33 -22.34 15.90
N THR A 232 13.73 -21.45 16.82
CA THR A 232 15.11 -21.37 17.30
C THR A 232 15.52 -22.64 18.02
N GLN A 233 14.64 -23.21 18.86
CA GLN A 233 14.92 -24.48 19.53
C GLN A 233 15.15 -25.62 18.53
N ILE A 234 14.31 -25.73 17.50
CA ILE A 234 14.49 -26.72 16.43
C ILE A 234 15.80 -26.48 15.69
N ARG A 235 16.09 -25.23 15.33
CA ARG A 235 17.32 -24.86 14.62
C ARG A 235 18.54 -25.29 15.41
N ASP A 236 18.60 -24.95 16.69
CA ASP A 236 19.76 -25.22 17.53
C ASP A 236 19.97 -26.75 17.69
N SER A 237 18.88 -27.52 17.76
CA SER A 237 18.94 -29.00 17.77
C SER A 237 19.46 -29.61 16.47
N ILE A 238 19.20 -28.97 15.33
CA ILE A 238 19.70 -29.38 14.01
C ILE A 238 21.16 -28.97 13.86
N VAL A 239 21.51 -27.74 14.26
CA VAL A 239 22.87 -27.20 14.17
C VAL A 239 23.84 -27.99 15.03
N ALA A 240 23.44 -28.43 16.23
CA ALA A 240 24.27 -29.30 17.07
C ALA A 240 24.62 -30.66 16.41
N LYS A 241 23.84 -31.10 15.41
CA LYS A 241 24.02 -32.36 14.68
C LYS A 241 24.59 -32.17 13.28
N LEU A 242 24.87 -30.93 12.87
CA LEU A 242 25.54 -30.65 11.60
C LEU A 242 27.04 -31.00 11.73
N PRO A 243 27.64 -31.59 10.69
CA PRO A 243 29.09 -31.78 10.66
C PRO A 243 29.79 -30.41 10.70
N LYS A 244 30.88 -30.30 11.47
CA LYS A 244 31.67 -29.05 11.65
C LYS A 244 32.23 -28.46 10.34
N SER A 245 32.19 -29.19 9.22
CA SER A 245 32.53 -28.65 7.89
C SER A 245 31.49 -27.71 7.30
N ASP A 246 30.27 -27.69 7.87
CA ASP A 246 29.13 -26.94 7.34
C ASP A 246 28.74 -25.76 8.25
N SER A 247 29.39 -25.59 9.40
CA SER A 247 29.16 -24.45 10.31
C SER A 247 29.96 -23.21 9.95
N ASP A 248 31.08 -23.37 9.25
CA ASP A 248 31.99 -22.30 8.82
C ASP A 248 32.22 -22.36 7.31
N ASP A 249 31.19 -22.07 6.52
CA ASP A 249 31.41 -21.52 5.18
C ASP A 249 31.14 -20.02 5.26
N ALA A 250 32.02 -19.30 5.99
CA ALA A 250 32.43 -18.00 5.49
C ALA A 250 33.04 -18.30 4.12
N GLU A 251 32.22 -18.12 3.09
CA GLU A 251 32.66 -18.25 1.72
C GLU A 251 33.96 -17.46 1.60
N GLU A 252 35.05 -18.15 1.27
CA GLU A 252 36.26 -17.48 0.81
C GLU A 252 35.89 -16.89 -0.56
N ILE A 253 35.19 -15.74 -0.51
CA ILE A 253 34.77 -14.96 -1.66
C ILE A 253 36.06 -14.50 -2.31
N GLU A 254 36.42 -15.10 -3.44
CA GLU A 254 37.47 -14.59 -4.30
C GLU A 254 37.18 -13.12 -4.60
N ALA A 255 38.18 -12.26 -4.37
CA ALA A 255 38.15 -10.81 -4.60
C ALA A 255 36.72 -10.24 -4.67
N PRO A 256 36.10 -9.93 -3.51
CA PRO A 256 34.68 -9.55 -3.37
C PRO A 256 34.19 -8.55 -4.43
N GLU A 257 35.10 -7.69 -4.88
CA GLU A 257 34.88 -6.73 -5.95
C GLU A 257 34.48 -7.37 -7.29
N THR A 258 35.13 -8.44 -7.72
CA THR A 258 34.88 -9.09 -9.04
C THR A 258 33.54 -9.83 -9.09
N TRP A 259 33.14 -10.45 -7.98
CA TRP A 259 31.83 -11.08 -7.84
C TRP A 259 30.72 -10.06 -7.69
N ALA A 260 30.91 -9.04 -6.85
CA ALA A 260 29.93 -7.97 -6.65
C ALA A 260 29.67 -7.20 -7.95
N THR A 261 30.72 -6.89 -8.72
CA THR A 261 30.60 -6.23 -10.03
C THR A 261 29.86 -7.10 -11.03
N ALA A 262 30.22 -8.38 -11.18
CA ALA A 262 29.55 -9.26 -12.12
C ALA A 262 28.06 -9.49 -11.80
N ILE A 263 27.69 -9.53 -10.52
CA ILE A 263 26.28 -9.62 -10.08
C ILE A 263 25.53 -8.33 -10.41
N ASN A 264 26.10 -7.18 -10.03
CA ASN A 264 25.51 -5.86 -10.29
C ASN A 264 25.34 -5.59 -11.79
N ASP A 265 26.32 -5.98 -12.61
CA ASP A 265 26.26 -5.83 -14.07
C ASP A 265 25.19 -6.74 -14.68
N TYR A 266 25.02 -7.96 -14.16
CA TYR A 266 23.96 -8.88 -14.57
C TYR A 266 22.57 -8.37 -14.18
N GLU A 267 22.38 -7.88 -12.95
CA GLU A 267 21.12 -7.32 -12.47
C GLU A 267 20.72 -6.09 -13.30
N LYS A 268 21.64 -5.14 -13.51
CA LYS A 268 21.38 -3.97 -14.37
C LYS A 268 21.05 -4.36 -15.80
N ALA A 269 21.74 -5.35 -16.36
CA ALA A 269 21.45 -5.82 -17.71
C ALA A 269 20.10 -6.54 -17.81
N LEU A 270 19.69 -7.27 -16.77
CA LEU A 270 18.38 -7.92 -16.68
C LEU A 270 17.25 -6.88 -16.57
N ASP A 271 17.43 -5.84 -15.77
CA ASP A 271 16.46 -4.74 -15.63
C ASP A 271 16.29 -3.98 -16.95
N LEU A 272 17.39 -3.65 -17.62
CA LEU A 272 17.35 -2.98 -18.93
C LEU A 272 16.73 -3.87 -20.02
N TYR A 273 17.07 -5.16 -20.04
CA TYR A 273 16.48 -6.11 -20.99
C TYR A 273 14.98 -6.32 -20.73
N SER A 274 14.58 -6.53 -19.47
CA SER A 274 13.18 -6.77 -19.11
C SER A 274 12.29 -5.56 -19.39
N SER A 275 12.72 -4.36 -19.00
CA SER A 275 12.00 -3.11 -19.28
C SER A 275 11.90 -2.82 -20.79
N PHE A 276 12.95 -3.11 -21.56
CA PHE A 276 12.91 -3.00 -23.02
C PHE A 276 11.87 -3.94 -23.65
N THR A 277 11.85 -5.22 -23.23
CA THR A 277 10.87 -6.19 -23.74
C THR A 277 9.42 -5.93 -23.32
N GLN A 278 9.20 -5.22 -22.21
CA GLN A 278 7.85 -4.82 -21.76
C GLN A 278 7.26 -3.69 -22.60
N ASN A 279 8.08 -2.72 -23.03
CA ASN A 279 7.62 -1.56 -23.78
C ASN A 279 7.35 -1.85 -25.25
N ASP A 280 8.08 -2.80 -25.85
CA ASP A 280 7.83 -3.29 -27.21
C ASP A 280 8.10 -4.80 -27.27
N PRO A 281 7.06 -5.63 -27.09
CA PRO A 281 7.18 -7.09 -27.12
C PRO A 281 7.65 -7.65 -28.47
N LEU A 282 7.56 -6.86 -29.56
CA LEU A 282 7.94 -7.26 -30.92
C LEU A 282 9.28 -6.66 -31.38
N SER A 283 9.87 -5.75 -30.60
CA SER A 283 11.17 -5.11 -30.88
C SER A 283 12.32 -6.08 -31.22
N PRO A 284 12.45 -7.25 -30.54
CA PRO A 284 13.49 -8.22 -30.88
C PRO A 284 13.41 -8.78 -32.30
N ALA A 285 12.27 -8.64 -33.00
CA ALA A 285 12.05 -9.19 -34.33
C ALA A 285 12.48 -8.25 -35.48
N TYR A 286 12.71 -6.96 -35.22
CA TYR A 286 12.89 -5.94 -36.27
C TYR A 286 14.23 -5.19 -36.25
N SER A 287 15.02 -5.28 -35.17
CA SER A 287 16.37 -4.69 -35.10
C SER A 287 17.44 -5.77 -35.27
N SER A 288 18.37 -5.57 -36.21
CA SER A 288 19.44 -6.53 -36.53
C SER A 288 20.52 -6.69 -35.45
N ALA A 289 20.48 -5.92 -34.35
CA ALA A 289 21.24 -6.20 -33.12
C ALA A 289 20.62 -5.44 -31.94
N ASN A 290 20.08 -6.17 -30.95
CA ASN A 290 19.59 -5.56 -29.71
C ASN A 290 20.75 -5.39 -28.73
N ILE A 291 21.22 -4.14 -28.58
CA ILE A 291 22.34 -3.77 -27.70
C ILE A 291 22.08 -4.19 -26.24
N TYR A 292 20.83 -4.24 -25.78
CA TYR A 292 20.47 -4.67 -24.43
C TYR A 292 20.50 -6.19 -24.27
N GLU A 293 20.10 -6.92 -25.31
CA GLU A 293 20.20 -8.38 -25.35
C GLU A 293 21.66 -8.83 -25.32
N ASP A 294 22.53 -8.18 -26.10
CA ASP A 294 23.97 -8.48 -26.09
C ASP A 294 24.60 -8.22 -24.73
N LYS A 295 24.26 -7.10 -24.08
CA LYS A 295 24.72 -6.78 -22.72
C LYS A 295 24.20 -7.77 -21.67
N PHE A 296 22.96 -8.23 -21.83
CA PHE A 296 22.39 -9.26 -20.96
C PHE A 296 23.07 -10.62 -21.16
N LEU A 297 23.27 -11.06 -22.41
CA LEU A 297 23.92 -12.33 -22.72
C LEU A 297 25.39 -12.34 -22.28
N THR A 298 26.11 -11.22 -22.44
CA THR A 298 27.51 -11.08 -22.02
C THR A 298 27.65 -11.09 -20.49
N SER A 299 26.87 -10.29 -19.75
CA SER A 299 26.89 -10.29 -18.28
C SER A 299 26.48 -11.64 -17.68
N ARG A 300 25.44 -12.27 -18.24
CA ARG A 300 25.00 -13.63 -17.89
C ARG A 300 26.10 -14.67 -18.08
N ARG A 301 26.83 -14.59 -19.20
CA ARG A 301 27.97 -15.49 -19.51
C ARG A 301 29.16 -15.25 -18.58
N ASN A 302 29.44 -14.00 -18.23
CA ASN A 302 30.51 -13.65 -17.30
C ASN A 302 30.24 -14.20 -15.89
N LEU A 303 29.02 -14.04 -15.40
CA LEU A 303 28.60 -14.63 -14.12
C LEU A 303 28.67 -16.16 -14.15
N ALA A 304 28.25 -16.79 -15.25
CA ALA A 304 28.37 -18.23 -15.44
C ALA A 304 29.84 -18.73 -15.40
N ASN A 305 30.76 -17.98 -16.00
CA ASN A 305 32.19 -18.29 -16.01
C ASN A 305 32.79 -18.21 -14.59
N LEU A 306 32.38 -17.23 -13.77
CA LEU A 306 32.82 -17.13 -12.38
C LEU A 306 32.34 -18.33 -11.56
N TYR A 307 31.08 -18.74 -11.70
CA TYR A 307 30.58 -19.96 -11.07
C TYR A 307 31.31 -21.23 -11.55
N LYS A 308 31.67 -21.30 -12.83
CA LYS A 308 32.49 -22.41 -13.37
C LYS A 308 33.89 -22.42 -12.73
N ALA A 309 34.59 -21.28 -12.73
CA ALA A 309 35.94 -21.16 -12.18
C ALA A 309 35.98 -21.50 -10.68
N ARG A 310 34.98 -21.05 -9.93
CA ARG A 310 34.78 -21.43 -8.52
C ARG A 310 34.58 -22.95 -8.37
N GLY A 311 33.80 -23.56 -9.26
CA GLY A 311 33.63 -25.01 -9.32
C GLY A 311 34.93 -25.77 -9.63
N ASP A 312 35.73 -25.26 -10.57
CA ASP A 312 37.04 -25.82 -10.92
C ASP A 312 38.00 -25.76 -9.73
N LYS A 313 38.04 -24.64 -9.01
CA LYS A 313 38.85 -24.51 -7.79
C LYS A 313 38.43 -25.48 -6.69
N TYR A 314 37.13 -25.63 -6.43
CA TYR A 314 36.65 -26.62 -5.46
C TYR A 314 36.94 -28.05 -5.89
N ARG A 315 36.90 -28.34 -7.20
CA ARG A 315 37.32 -29.64 -7.74
C ARG A 315 38.80 -29.88 -7.45
N ASP A 316 39.65 -28.89 -7.71
CA ASP A 316 41.09 -28.99 -7.51
C ASP A 316 41.46 -29.11 -6.01
N GLN A 317 40.63 -28.55 -5.12
CA GLN A 317 40.70 -28.73 -3.66
C GLN A 317 40.05 -30.04 -3.15
N ALA A 318 39.62 -30.93 -4.05
CA ALA A 318 38.87 -32.17 -3.75
C ALA A 318 37.54 -31.97 -2.98
N GLN A 319 36.99 -30.76 -2.96
CA GLN A 319 35.68 -30.43 -2.39
C GLN A 319 34.55 -30.70 -3.40
N ILE A 320 34.36 -31.99 -3.72
CA ILE A 320 33.53 -32.45 -4.85
C ILE A 320 32.08 -31.94 -4.77
N GLU A 321 31.47 -31.93 -3.58
CA GLU A 321 30.08 -31.46 -3.42
C GLU A 321 29.92 -29.97 -3.68
N LYS A 322 30.88 -29.16 -3.20
CA LYS A 322 30.90 -27.71 -3.42
C LYS A 322 31.13 -27.38 -4.90
N ALA A 323 32.03 -28.13 -5.56
CA ALA A 323 32.24 -28.04 -7.00
C ALA A 323 30.95 -28.30 -7.79
N ILE A 324 30.22 -29.37 -7.45
CA ILE A 324 28.95 -29.70 -8.11
C ILE A 324 27.89 -28.60 -7.90
N ARG A 325 27.83 -27.96 -6.72
CA ARG A 325 26.92 -26.83 -6.48
C ARG A 325 27.27 -25.64 -7.36
N SER A 326 28.55 -25.26 -7.42
CA SER A 326 29.01 -24.15 -8.27
C SER A 326 28.77 -24.41 -9.77
N TYR A 327 29.03 -25.63 -10.26
CA TYR A 327 28.71 -25.97 -11.65
C TYR A 327 27.20 -25.95 -11.95
N ARG A 328 26.33 -26.28 -10.99
CA ARG A 328 24.88 -26.18 -11.18
C ARG A 328 24.44 -24.73 -11.38
N GLU A 329 24.98 -23.79 -10.60
CA GLU A 329 24.67 -22.37 -10.78
C GLU A 329 25.19 -21.85 -12.13
N ALA A 330 26.41 -22.25 -12.54
CA ALA A 330 26.91 -21.95 -13.89
C ALA A 330 26.00 -22.47 -15.01
N LEU A 331 25.50 -23.71 -14.88
CA LEU A 331 24.64 -24.37 -15.88
C LEU A 331 23.24 -23.73 -16.01
N LYS A 332 22.72 -23.07 -14.96
CA LYS A 332 21.48 -22.28 -15.08
C LYS A 332 21.68 -21.05 -15.97
N LEU A 333 22.89 -20.50 -15.94
CA LEU A 333 23.24 -19.27 -16.62
C LEU A 333 23.71 -19.51 -18.05
N TYR A 334 24.41 -20.61 -18.36
CA TYR A 334 24.79 -20.88 -19.74
C TYR A 334 23.58 -21.23 -20.64
N PRO A 335 23.52 -20.70 -21.89
CA PRO A 335 22.61 -21.21 -22.91
C PRO A 335 22.90 -22.67 -23.22
N ARG A 336 21.86 -23.49 -23.40
CA ARG A 336 22.02 -24.92 -23.72
C ARG A 336 22.73 -25.19 -25.05
N SER A 337 22.74 -24.21 -25.96
CA SER A 337 23.45 -24.25 -27.24
C SER A 337 24.94 -23.95 -27.13
N ASP A 338 25.41 -23.44 -25.98
CA ASP A 338 26.80 -23.04 -25.80
C ASP A 338 27.71 -24.26 -25.55
N ARG A 339 28.89 -24.26 -26.15
CA ARG A 339 29.93 -25.27 -25.89
C ARG A 339 30.29 -25.33 -24.41
N LEU A 340 30.32 -24.18 -23.73
CA LEU A 340 30.65 -24.10 -22.30
C LEU A 340 29.63 -24.82 -21.42
N PHE A 341 28.35 -24.83 -21.81
CA PHE A 341 27.31 -25.60 -21.11
C PHE A 341 27.63 -27.10 -21.16
N HIS A 342 27.97 -27.63 -22.34
CA HIS A 342 28.28 -29.05 -22.48
C HIS A 342 29.58 -29.44 -21.77
N GLU A 343 30.58 -28.57 -21.76
CA GLU A 343 31.84 -28.79 -21.05
C GLU A 343 31.61 -28.85 -19.53
N THR A 344 30.96 -27.84 -18.95
CA THR A 344 30.64 -27.80 -17.51
C THR A 344 29.72 -28.93 -17.09
N PHE A 345 28.77 -29.32 -17.93
CA PHE A 345 27.90 -30.46 -17.68
C PHE A 345 28.68 -31.79 -17.65
N ARG A 346 29.66 -31.98 -18.55
CA ARG A 346 30.54 -33.16 -18.54
C ARG A 346 31.39 -33.22 -17.28
N GLU A 347 31.98 -32.10 -16.88
CA GLU A 347 32.80 -32.01 -15.66
C GLU A 347 31.96 -32.30 -14.40
N MET A 348 30.78 -31.67 -14.27
CA MET A 348 29.84 -31.99 -13.18
C MET A 348 29.44 -33.48 -13.19
N LYS A 349 29.23 -34.07 -14.37
CA LYS A 349 28.87 -35.49 -14.49
C LYS A 349 30.01 -36.41 -14.02
N LYS A 350 31.27 -36.11 -14.37
CA LYS A 350 32.44 -36.86 -13.89
C LYS A 350 32.52 -36.83 -12.36
N LEU A 351 32.34 -35.66 -11.76
CA LEU A 351 32.36 -35.50 -10.31
C LEU A 351 31.22 -36.25 -9.61
N ARG A 352 30.02 -36.28 -10.20
CA ARG A 352 28.92 -37.11 -9.69
C ARG A 352 29.24 -38.60 -9.74
N VAL A 353 29.91 -39.07 -10.79
CA VAL A 353 30.33 -40.47 -10.90
C VAL A 353 31.38 -40.80 -9.84
N GLN A 354 32.29 -39.88 -9.52
CA GLN A 354 33.27 -40.05 -8.44
C GLN A 354 32.63 -40.17 -7.05
N ILE A 355 31.53 -39.45 -6.79
CA ILE A 355 30.74 -39.62 -5.55
C ILE A 355 30.08 -41.01 -5.49
N VAL A 356 29.60 -41.52 -6.64
CA VAL A 356 28.86 -42.79 -6.71
C VAL A 356 29.80 -44.01 -6.71
N ASN A 357 30.99 -43.90 -7.32
CA ASN A 357 32.00 -44.97 -7.43
C ASN A 357 33.41 -44.43 -7.09
N PRO A 358 33.81 -44.40 -5.80
CA PRO A 358 35.11 -43.86 -5.40
C PRO A 358 36.32 -44.67 -5.90
N GLY A 359 36.13 -45.90 -6.36
CA GLY A 359 37.21 -46.81 -6.82
C GLY A 359 37.57 -46.75 -8.31
N ALA A 360 36.88 -45.97 -9.14
CA ALA A 360 37.10 -45.95 -10.59
C ALA A 360 38.19 -44.96 -11.06
N ALA A 361 38.72 -44.12 -10.16
CA ALA A 361 39.67 -43.05 -10.50
C ALA A 361 41.16 -43.45 -10.36
N ALA A 362 41.48 -44.70 -10.00
CA ALA A 362 42.84 -45.17 -9.74
C ALA A 362 43.34 -46.24 -10.74
N LYS A 363 42.96 -46.14 -12.02
CA LYS A 363 43.55 -46.95 -13.09
C LYS A 363 43.92 -46.09 -14.29
#